data_AF-A0A2Z6NRC9-F1
#
_entry.id   AF-A0A2Z6NRC9-F1
#
_cell.length_a   1.000
_cell.length_b   1.000
_cell.length_c   1.000
_cell.angle_alpha   90.00
_cell.angle_beta   90.00
_cell.angle_gamma   90.00
#
_symmetry.space_group_name_H-M   'P 1'
#
loop_
_entity.id
_entity.type
_entity.pdbx_description
1 polymer ?
#
loop_
_entity_poly.entity_id
_entity_poly.type
_entity_poly.pdbx_seq_one_letter_code
_entity_poly.pdbx_strand_id
1 'polypeptide(L)'
;MISIGIRPRLIPPLQEDYFGNAMIDCVVTIKVSDLLGDGGLGKGALEMNKMIALHSDEKLKYHYDNWLTTPSFVNIDEANSKLLVISGSPWFNVYGVEEGSMDLEVCLSHENLESIENNPEFMDYVSS
;
A
#
# COMPACT_ATOMS: atom_id res chain seq x y z
N MET A 1 -4.92 -0.38 -3.23
CA MET A 1 -3.70 -0.01 -3.96
C MET A 1 -2.60 0.22 -2.95
N ILE A 2 -1.41 -0.30 -3.22
CA ILE A 2 -0.24 -0.24 -2.35
C ILE A 2 0.91 0.32 -3.18
N SER A 3 1.53 1.37 -2.68
CA SER A 3 2.76 1.92 -3.27
C SER A 3 3.98 1.20 -2.68
N ILE A 4 4.87 0.72 -3.55
CA ILE A 4 6.07 -0.05 -3.15
C ILE A 4 7.32 0.73 -3.54
N GLY A 5 8.18 1.01 -2.57
CA GLY A 5 9.54 1.51 -2.85
C GLY A 5 10.40 0.40 -3.47
N ILE A 6 10.99 0.66 -4.64
CA ILE A 6 11.71 -0.35 -5.42
C ILE A 6 13.24 -0.22 -5.41
N ARG A 7 13.78 0.84 -4.78
CA ARG A 7 15.24 1.08 -4.68
C ARG A 7 16.06 -0.17 -4.31
N PRO A 8 15.74 -0.92 -3.23
CA PRO A 8 16.51 -2.10 -2.84
C PRO A 8 16.25 -3.34 -3.72
N ARG A 9 15.25 -3.30 -4.61
CA ARG A 9 14.81 -4.42 -5.45
C ARG A 9 15.50 -4.45 -6.82
N LEU A 10 16.11 -3.35 -7.21
CA LEU A 10 16.88 -3.25 -8.46
C LEU A 10 18.27 -3.87 -8.28
N ILE A 11 18.86 -4.35 -9.37
CA ILE A 11 20.20 -4.93 -9.41
C ILE A 11 21.06 -4.17 -10.44
N PRO A 12 22.07 -3.41 -9.97
CA PRO A 12 22.39 -3.12 -8.57
C PRO A 12 21.30 -2.25 -7.89
N PRO A 13 21.19 -2.28 -6.54
CA PRO A 13 20.25 -1.41 -5.82
C PRO A 13 20.52 0.06 -6.10
N LEU A 14 19.45 0.88 -6.13
CA LEU A 14 19.61 2.33 -6.17
C LEU A 14 20.16 2.84 -4.84
N GLN A 15 20.96 3.90 -4.92
CA GLN A 15 21.54 4.54 -3.74
C GLN A 15 20.45 5.12 -2.83
N GLU A 16 20.75 5.21 -1.54
CA GLU A 16 19.80 5.73 -0.55
C GLU A 16 19.46 7.20 -0.79
N ASP A 17 20.44 7.98 -1.24
CA ASP A 17 20.35 9.40 -1.60
C ASP A 17 19.89 9.64 -3.05
N TYR A 18 19.36 8.61 -3.73
CA TYR A 18 18.74 8.76 -5.04
C TYR A 18 17.60 9.78 -4.98
N PHE A 19 17.78 10.90 -5.68
CA PHE A 19 16.86 12.05 -5.65
C PHE A 19 15.56 11.84 -6.44
N GLY A 20 15.51 10.83 -7.32
CA GLY A 20 14.34 10.58 -8.17
C GLY A 20 13.27 9.71 -7.50
N ASN A 21 12.17 9.51 -8.22
CA ASN A 21 11.11 8.59 -7.82
C ASN A 21 11.48 7.14 -8.19
N ALA A 22 11.46 6.25 -7.20
CA ALA A 22 11.72 4.83 -7.38
C ALA A 22 10.63 4.02 -6.65
N MET A 23 9.44 4.02 -7.24
CA MET A 23 8.27 3.31 -6.74
C MET A 23 7.42 2.71 -7.85
N ILE A 24 6.60 1.73 -7.49
CA ILE A 24 5.54 1.17 -8.32
C ILE A 24 4.26 1.05 -7.51
N ASP A 25 3.12 1.30 -8.14
CA ASP A 25 1.81 1.09 -7.53
C ASP A 25 1.23 -0.26 -7.94
N CYS A 26 0.69 -0.98 -6.95
CA CYS A 26 0.12 -2.30 -7.14
C CYS A 26 -1.32 -2.33 -6.67
N VAL A 27 -2.17 -3.03 -7.41
CA VAL A 27 -3.58 -3.22 -7.04
C VAL A 27 -3.78 -4.68 -6.64
N VAL A 28 -4.33 -4.87 -5.45
CA VAL A 28 -4.80 -6.17 -4.95
C VAL A 28 -6.32 -6.09 -4.87
N THR A 29 -7.00 -7.05 -5.47
CA THR A 29 -8.47 -7.14 -5.46
C THR A 29 -8.88 -8.34 -4.62
N ILE A 30 -9.69 -8.09 -3.58
CA ILE A 30 -10.23 -9.12 -2.69
C ILE A 30 -11.75 -8.95 -2.57
N LYS A 31 -12.48 -10.05 -2.40
CA LYS A 31 -13.92 -9.98 -2.12
C LYS A 31 -14.13 -9.54 -0.67
N VAL A 32 -15.11 -8.68 -0.44
CA VAL A 32 -15.51 -8.27 0.92
C VAL A 32 -15.85 -9.48 1.79
N SER A 33 -16.53 -10.48 1.23
CA SER A 33 -16.85 -11.73 1.95
C SER A 33 -15.62 -12.54 2.36
N ASP A 34 -14.52 -12.45 1.60
CA ASP A 34 -13.26 -13.13 1.93
C ASP A 34 -12.50 -12.39 3.04
N LEU A 35 -12.61 -11.05 3.06
CA LEU A 35 -11.96 -10.19 4.05
C LEU A 35 -12.69 -10.20 5.41
N LEU A 36 -14.02 -10.21 5.39
CA LEU A 36 -14.88 -10.22 6.59
C LEU A 36 -15.33 -11.61 7.03
N GLY A 37 -15.06 -12.65 6.22
CA GLY A 37 -15.41 -14.04 6.52
C GLY A 37 -14.24 -14.85 7.09
N ASP A 38 -14.26 -16.16 6.88
CA ASP A 38 -13.37 -17.14 7.53
C ASP A 38 -11.86 -16.90 7.35
N GLY A 39 -11.45 -16.13 6.33
CA GLY A 39 -10.04 -15.79 6.08
C GLY A 39 -9.53 -14.56 6.83
N GLY A 40 -10.45 -13.71 7.29
CA GLY A 40 -10.16 -12.45 8.00
C GLY A 40 -9.14 -11.54 7.31
N LEU A 41 -8.57 -10.63 8.11
CA LEU A 41 -7.51 -9.71 7.67
C LEU A 41 -6.24 -10.44 7.20
N GLY A 42 -5.97 -11.63 7.75
CA GLY A 42 -4.79 -12.44 7.40
C GLY A 42 -4.78 -12.86 5.92
N LYS A 43 -5.94 -13.19 5.35
CA LYS A 43 -6.06 -13.49 3.91
C LYS A 43 -5.77 -12.25 3.06
N GLY A 44 -6.24 -11.08 3.48
CA GLY A 44 -5.90 -9.80 2.84
C GLY A 44 -4.40 -9.54 2.86
N ALA A 45 -3.77 -9.65 4.02
CA ALA A 45 -2.32 -9.50 4.18
C ALA A 45 -1.51 -10.48 3.31
N LEU A 46 -1.96 -11.74 3.21
CA LEU A 46 -1.31 -12.74 2.37
C LEU A 46 -1.35 -12.38 0.88
N GLU A 47 -2.49 -11.93 0.37
CA GLU A 47 -2.60 -11.51 -1.04
C GLU A 47 -1.75 -10.28 -1.33
N MET A 48 -1.67 -9.32 -0.40
CA MET A 48 -0.74 -8.19 -0.50
C MET A 48 0.71 -8.65 -0.55
N ASN A 49 1.12 -9.56 0.35
CA ASN A 49 2.48 -10.08 0.38
C ASN A 49 2.86 -10.79 -0.93
N LYS A 50 1.97 -11.64 -1.45
CA LYS A 50 2.16 -12.28 -2.76
C LYS A 50 2.37 -11.26 -3.86
N MET A 51 1.54 -10.22 -3.92
CA MET A 51 1.66 -9.17 -4.94
C MET A 51 2.98 -8.40 -4.82
N ILE A 52 3.38 -8.04 -3.60
CA ILE A 52 4.67 -7.37 -3.34
C ILE A 52 5.85 -8.25 -3.77
N ALA A 53 5.79 -9.56 -3.49
CA ALA A 53 6.84 -10.50 -3.85
C ALA A 53 7.00 -10.69 -5.38
N LEU A 54 5.99 -10.36 -6.18
CA LEU A 54 6.08 -10.46 -7.64
C LEU A 54 7.01 -9.43 -8.27
N HIS A 55 7.44 -8.38 -7.57
CA HIS A 55 8.25 -7.30 -8.15
C HIS A 55 9.76 -7.52 -7.91
N SER A 56 10.35 -8.35 -8.76
CA SER A 56 11.81 -8.54 -8.88
C SER A 56 12.44 -7.52 -9.83
N ASP A 57 13.77 -7.39 -9.79
CA ASP A 57 14.56 -6.54 -10.71
C ASP A 57 14.15 -6.71 -12.18
N GLU A 58 14.12 -7.94 -12.69
CA GLU A 58 13.77 -8.26 -14.08
C GLU A 58 12.36 -7.78 -14.44
N LYS A 59 11.38 -8.06 -13.57
CA LYS A 59 9.98 -7.68 -13.80
C LYS A 59 9.78 -6.16 -13.71
N LEU A 60 10.51 -5.48 -12.84
CA LEU A 60 10.49 -4.03 -12.75
C LEU A 60 11.07 -3.39 -14.01
N LYS A 61 12.23 -3.86 -14.49
CA LYS A 61 12.83 -3.38 -15.75
C LYS A 61 11.89 -3.60 -16.93
N TYR A 62 11.34 -4.80 -17.06
CA TYR A 62 10.33 -5.10 -18.08
C TYR A 62 9.10 -4.18 -17.98
N HIS A 63 8.61 -3.92 -16.77
CA HIS A 63 7.47 -3.03 -16.56
C HIS A 63 7.77 -1.60 -17.03
N TYR A 64 8.93 -1.03 -16.67
CA TYR A 64 9.32 0.31 -17.11
C TYR A 64 9.56 0.39 -18.62
N ASP A 65 10.23 -0.60 -19.21
CA ASP A 65 10.44 -0.67 -20.66
C ASP A 65 9.10 -0.72 -21.40
N ASN A 66 8.15 -1.51 -20.90
CA ASN A 66 6.81 -1.57 -21.47
C ASN A 66 6.04 -0.26 -21.27
N TRP A 67 6.15 0.38 -20.11
CA TRP A 67 5.50 1.67 -19.84
C TRP A 67 6.03 2.79 -20.75
N LEU A 68 7.33 2.79 -21.09
CA LEU A 68 7.91 3.74 -22.04
C LEU A 68 7.34 3.59 -23.45
N THR A 69 6.93 2.39 -23.84
CA THR A 69 6.30 2.15 -25.15
C THR A 69 4.79 2.39 -25.12
N THR A 70 4.13 2.01 -24.02
CA THR A 70 2.68 2.13 -23.82
C THR A 70 2.40 2.64 -22.41
N PRO A 71 2.40 3.97 -22.18
CA PRO A 71 2.22 4.52 -20.86
C PRO A 71 0.79 4.30 -20.37
N SER A 72 0.67 3.90 -19.11
CA SER A 72 -0.60 3.76 -18.40
C SER A 72 -0.60 4.65 -17.16
N PHE A 73 -1.76 5.24 -16.87
CA PHE A 73 -1.95 6.15 -15.74
C PHE A 73 -3.12 5.68 -14.89
N VAL A 74 -2.97 5.76 -13.57
CA VAL A 74 -4.05 5.47 -12.64
C VAL A 74 -5.00 6.68 -12.63
N ASN A 75 -6.25 6.45 -13.01
CA ASN A 75 -7.30 7.46 -12.87
C ASN A 75 -7.95 7.33 -11.48
N ILE A 76 -7.65 8.28 -10.59
CA ILE A 76 -8.16 8.30 -9.22
C ILE A 76 -9.56 8.95 -9.16
N ASP A 77 -9.98 9.71 -10.16
CA ASP A 77 -11.33 10.32 -10.19
C ASP A 77 -12.44 9.26 -10.27
N GLU A 78 -12.10 8.04 -10.72
CA GLU A 78 -12.99 6.88 -10.75
C GLU A 78 -12.85 5.98 -9.51
N ALA A 79 -12.10 6.40 -8.49
CA ALA A 79 -12.00 5.70 -7.22
C ALA A 79 -13.37 5.70 -6.52
N ASN A 80 -14.15 4.66 -6.82
CA ASN A 80 -15.37 4.38 -6.10
C ASN A 80 -15.06 4.07 -4.62
N SER A 81 -16.10 4.07 -3.77
CA SER A 81 -16.01 3.82 -2.32
C SER A 81 -15.39 2.48 -1.90
N LYS A 82 -14.89 1.66 -2.83
CA LYS A 82 -14.29 0.34 -2.60
C LYS A 82 -12.78 0.31 -2.81
N LEU A 83 -12.16 1.41 -3.24
CA LEU A 83 -10.72 1.50 -3.39
C LEU A 83 -10.09 2.11 -2.13
N LEU A 84 -9.26 1.32 -1.44
CA LEU A 84 -8.34 1.84 -0.42
C LEU A 84 -6.97 2.08 -1.04
N VAL A 85 -6.40 3.27 -0.84
CA VAL A 85 -5.02 3.60 -1.26
C VAL A 85 -4.17 3.72 -0.01
N ILE A 86 -3.08 2.96 0.05
CA ILE A 86 -2.15 2.95 1.18
C ILE A 86 -0.80 3.41 0.67
N SER A 87 -0.30 4.47 1.28
CA SER A 87 1.03 5.01 1.07
C SER A 87 1.63 5.33 2.44
N GLY A 88 2.94 5.17 2.56
CA GLY A 88 3.64 5.27 3.83
C GLY A 88 4.68 4.17 3.95
N SER A 89 5.67 4.37 4.82
CA SER A 89 6.70 3.37 5.06
C SER A 89 7.22 3.52 6.48
N PRO A 90 7.19 2.45 7.30
CA PRO A 90 7.72 2.50 8.67
C PRO A 90 9.23 2.76 8.70
N TRP A 91 9.90 2.63 7.55
CA TRP A 91 11.32 2.96 7.40
C TRP A 91 11.59 4.47 7.35
N PHE A 92 10.55 5.30 7.21
CA PHE A 92 10.65 6.75 7.25
C PHE A 92 10.23 7.24 8.63
N ASN A 93 11.18 7.27 9.56
CA ASN A 93 10.95 7.85 10.89
C ASN A 93 11.06 9.39 10.82
N VAL A 94 10.00 10.05 10.31
CA VAL A 94 9.97 11.51 10.16
C VAL A 94 9.92 12.23 11.51
N TYR A 95 9.24 11.64 12.50
CA TYR A 95 8.96 12.29 13.77
C TYR A 95 9.82 11.81 14.94
N GLY A 96 10.77 10.89 14.70
CA GLY A 96 11.63 10.34 15.74
C GLY A 96 10.89 9.48 16.77
N VAL A 97 9.74 8.92 16.40
CA VAL A 97 8.92 8.06 17.27
C VAL A 97 9.64 6.72 17.49
N GLU A 98 9.23 5.99 18.53
CA GLU A 98 9.79 4.68 18.89
C GLU A 98 9.77 3.70 17.71
N GLU A 99 10.81 2.87 17.61
CA GLU A 99 10.94 1.86 16.56
C GLU A 99 9.74 0.91 16.58
N GLY A 100 9.01 0.83 15.46
CA GLY A 100 7.80 0.02 15.33
C GLY A 100 6.47 0.75 15.55
N SER A 101 6.48 2.00 16.02
CA SER A 101 5.28 2.86 16.01
C SER A 101 4.87 3.22 14.58
N MET A 102 3.56 3.42 14.37
CA MET A 102 3.01 3.81 13.08
C MET A 102 1.95 4.89 13.28
N ASP A 103 2.17 6.04 12.64
CA ASP A 103 1.13 7.06 12.49
C ASP A 103 0.33 6.78 11.22
N LEU A 104 -1.00 6.71 11.35
CA LEU A 104 -1.91 6.44 10.25
C LEU A 104 -2.80 7.66 10.01
N GLU A 105 -2.59 8.34 8.88
CA GLU A 105 -3.51 9.36 8.38
C GLU A 105 -4.51 8.73 7.40
N VAL A 106 -5.80 8.97 7.63
CA VAL A 106 -6.89 8.37 6.85
C VAL A 106 -7.82 9.46 6.31
N CYS A 107 -7.97 9.51 4.99
CA CYS A 107 -8.92 10.41 4.32
C CYS A 107 -10.15 9.63 3.86
N LEU A 108 -11.29 9.83 4.53
CA LEU A 108 -12.57 9.17 4.23
C LEU A 108 -13.73 10.18 4.29
N SER A 109 -14.90 9.76 3.80
CA SER A 109 -16.13 10.54 4.02
C SER A 109 -16.45 10.64 5.51
N HIS A 110 -17.16 11.71 5.90
CA HIS A 110 -17.55 11.92 7.30
C HIS A 110 -18.32 10.73 7.89
N GLU A 111 -19.27 10.17 7.13
CA GLU A 111 -20.06 8.99 7.53
C GLU A 111 -19.17 7.76 7.80
N ASN A 112 -18.17 7.51 6.95
CA ASN A 112 -17.24 6.40 7.14
C ASN A 112 -16.33 6.63 8.36
N LEU A 113 -15.88 7.87 8.59
CA LEU A 113 -15.08 8.21 9.78
C LEU A 113 -15.87 8.01 11.06
N GLU A 114 -17.10 8.52 11.13
CA GLU A 114 -17.98 8.35 12.30
C GLU A 114 -18.29 6.87 12.55
N SER A 115 -18.49 6.09 11.48
CA SER A 115 -18.72 4.64 11.60
C SER A 115 -17.50 3.90 12.16
N ILE A 116 -16.28 4.32 11.80
CA ILE A 116 -15.03 3.74 12.30
C ILE A 116 -14.78 4.14 13.75
N GLU A 117 -14.98 5.41 14.10
CA GLU A 117 -14.80 5.93 15.47
C GLU A 117 -15.71 5.21 16.48
N ASN A 118 -16.94 4.89 16.06
CA ASN A 118 -17.91 4.17 16.88
C ASN A 118 -17.75 2.64 16.85
N ASN A 119 -16.75 2.10 16.14
CA ASN A 119 -16.52 0.65 16.05
C ASN A 119 -15.56 0.19 17.17
N PRO A 120 -16.05 -0.53 18.21
CA PRO A 120 -15.21 -0.94 19.33
C PRO A 120 -14.11 -1.94 18.93
N GLU A 121 -14.37 -2.84 17.98
CA GLU A 121 -13.37 -3.79 17.48
C GLU A 121 -12.20 -3.05 16.84
N PHE A 122 -12.47 -2.00 16.07
CA PHE A 122 -11.42 -1.19 15.45
C PHE A 122 -10.66 -0.37 16.50
N MET A 123 -11.38 0.27 17.43
CA MET A 123 -10.78 1.14 18.44
C MET A 123 -9.84 0.39 19.40
N ASP A 124 -10.13 -0.87 19.70
CA ASP A 124 -9.24 -1.72 20.52
C ASP A 124 -7.83 -1.87 19.91
N TYR A 125 -7.69 -1.81 18.57
CA TYR A 125 -6.40 -1.93 17.88
C TYR A 125 -5.64 -0.61 17.69
N VAL A 126 -6.34 0.53 17.60
CA VAL A 126 -5.70 1.83 17.30
C VAL A 126 -5.44 2.69 18.52
N SER A 127 -5.98 2.32 19.69
CA SER A 127 -5.82 3.04 20.96
C SER A 127 -4.92 2.32 21.98
N SER A 128 -4.34 1.18 21.60
CA SER A 128 -3.54 0.31 22.46
C SER A 128 -2.04 0.62 22.49
#